data_AF-A0A968IPW6-F1
#
_entry.id   AF-A0A968IPW6-F1
#
_cell.length_a   1.000
_cell.length_b   1.000
_cell.length_c   1.000
_cell.angle_alpha   90.00
_cell.angle_beta   90.00
_cell.angle_gamma   90.00
#
_symmetry.space_group_name_H-M   'P 1'
#
loop_
_entity.id
_entity.type
_entity.pdbx_description
1 polymer ?
#
loop_
_entity_poly.entity_id
_entity_poly.type
_entity_poly.pdbx_seq_one_letter_code
_entity_poly.pdbx_strand_id
1 'polypeptide(L)'
;MTFQPELLDELLKGYQTPEDLIGEGGILKQLTTALVERCLNAELKTHLEEQDSEPLPSGKASRNRRNGHSKKTIKGEFGAAQISISRDRKGELGRC
;
A
#
# COMPACT_ATOMS: atom_id res chain seq x y z
N MET A 1 -4.12 -6.25 19.84
CA MET A 1 -2.92 -6.41 18.99
C MET A 1 -1.77 -5.77 19.73
N THR A 2 -0.74 -6.54 20.11
CA THR A 2 0.43 -6.04 20.85
C THR A 2 1.64 -6.11 19.92
N PHE A 3 2.36 -5.00 19.78
CA PHE A 3 3.62 -4.99 19.06
C PHE A 3 4.66 -5.78 19.82
N GLN A 4 5.53 -6.49 19.10
CA GLN A 4 6.73 -7.07 19.69
C GLN A 4 7.67 -5.93 20.08
N PRO A 5 8.12 -5.84 21.34
CA PRO A 5 8.99 -4.75 21.78
C PRO A 5 10.29 -4.67 20.97
N GLU A 6 10.79 -5.81 20.51
CA GLU A 6 12.02 -5.90 19.71
C GLU A 6 11.90 -5.19 18.35
N LEU A 7 10.71 -5.19 17.73
CA LEU A 7 10.46 -4.46 16.49
C LEU A 7 10.47 -2.95 16.70
N LEU A 8 10.01 -2.50 17.87
CA LEU A 8 10.01 -1.07 18.21
C LEU A 8 11.44 -0.59 18.47
N ASP A 9 12.23 -1.39 19.17
CA ASP A 9 13.66 -1.11 19.39
C ASP A 9 14.43 -1.08 18.07
N GLU A 10 14.10 -1.96 17.12
CA GLU A 10 14.69 -1.94 15.77
C GLU A 10 14.30 -0.69 14.98
N LEU A 11 13.03 -0.28 15.00
CA LEU A 11 12.56 0.93 14.33
C LEU A 11 13.15 2.21 14.93
N LEU A 12 13.43 2.21 16.23
CA LEU A 12 14.00 3.35 16.96
C LEU A 12 15.54 3.31 17.01
N LYS A 13 16.18 2.32 16.39
CA LYS A 13 17.64 2.15 16.36
C LYS A 13 18.30 3.25 15.52
N GLY A 14 18.50 4.41 16.13
CA GLY A 14 19.05 5.61 15.48
C GLY A 14 18.23 6.87 15.68
N TYR A 15 17.13 6.81 16.45
CA TYR A 15 16.36 7.98 16.84
C TYR A 15 17.19 8.92 17.73
N GLN A 16 17.35 10.17 17.31
CA GLN A 16 18.10 11.18 18.08
C GLN A 16 17.29 12.45 18.32
N THR A 17 16.43 12.84 17.39
CA THR A 17 15.67 14.09 17.43
C THR A 17 14.19 13.86 17.14
N PRO A 18 13.28 14.71 17.66
CA PRO A 18 11.84 14.61 17.37
C PRO A 18 11.50 14.71 15.87
N GLU A 19 12.39 15.33 15.08
CA GLU A 19 12.31 15.42 13.63
C GLU A 19 12.45 14.05 12.94
N ASP A 20 13.18 13.11 13.54
CA ASP A 20 13.32 11.74 13.01
C ASP A 20 12.02 10.93 13.11
N LEU A 21 11.09 11.33 13.99
CA LEU A 21 9.76 10.70 14.10
C LEU A 21 8.73 11.33 13.17
N ILE A 22 8.64 12.67 13.17
CA ILE A 22 7.50 13.42 12.61
C ILE A 22 7.91 14.30 11.40
N GLY A 23 9.20 14.49 11.15
CA GLY A 23 9.70 15.35 10.06
C GLY A 23 9.42 14.80 8.66
N GLU A 24 9.88 15.53 7.63
CA GLU A 24 9.60 15.20 6.21
C GLU A 24 10.09 13.79 5.78
N GLY A 25 11.08 13.23 6.49
CA GLY A 25 11.59 11.87 6.31
C GLY A 25 11.29 10.93 7.49
N GLY A 26 10.42 11.34 8.41
CA GLY A 26 10.25 10.69 9.71
C GLY A 26 9.73 9.25 9.63
N ILE A 27 10.03 8.46 10.64
CA ILE A 27 9.67 7.04 10.75
C ILE A 27 8.15 6.84 10.59
N LEU A 28 7.34 7.72 11.19
CA LEU A 28 5.88 7.60 11.13
C LEU A 28 5.34 7.72 9.72
N LYS A 29 5.91 8.62 8.92
CA LYS A 29 5.54 8.82 7.52
C LYS A 29 5.89 7.61 6.67
N GLN A 30 7.07 7.02 6.90
CA GLN A 30 7.50 5.81 6.18
C GLN A 30 6.62 4.61 6.57
N LEU A 31 6.30 4.47 7.85
CA LEU A 31 5.47 3.39 8.36
C LEU A 31 4.04 3.47 7.83
N THR A 32 3.41 4.65 7.85
CA THR A 32 2.07 4.83 7.29
C THR A 32 2.04 4.57 5.79
N THR A 33 3.04 5.05 5.04
CA THR A 33 3.21 4.78 3.61
C THR A 33 3.28 3.27 3.36
N ALA A 34 4.16 2.56 4.06
CA ALA A 34 4.34 1.12 3.91
C ALA A 34 3.09 0.31 4.27
N LEU A 35 2.35 0.73 5.32
CA LEU A 35 1.09 0.09 5.70
C LEU A 35 0.04 0.27 4.61
N VAL A 36 -0.17 1.50 4.13
CA VAL A 36 -1.16 1.79 3.08
C VAL A 36 -0.84 1.03 1.81
N GLU A 37 0.42 1.02 1.37
CA GLU A 37 0.84 0.26 0.19
C GLU A 37 0.60 -1.25 0.35
N ARG A 38 0.87 -1.82 1.52
CA ARG A 38 0.63 -3.25 1.79
C ARG A 38 -0.86 -3.58 1.81
N CYS A 39 -1.69 -2.74 2.42
CA CYS A 39 -3.14 -2.90 2.40
C CYS A 39 -3.70 -2.87 0.97
N LEU A 40 -3.35 -1.85 0.18
CA LEU A 40 -3.80 -1.74 -1.21
C LEU A 40 -3.31 -2.91 -2.08
N ASN A 41 -2.09 -3.39 -1.83
CA ASN A 41 -1.57 -4.57 -2.51
C ASN A 41 -2.33 -5.86 -2.16
N ALA A 42 -2.71 -6.02 -0.89
CA ALA A 42 -3.49 -7.15 -0.43
C ALA A 42 -4.91 -7.12 -1.01
N GLU A 43 -5.58 -5.96 -0.99
CA GLU A 43 -6.89 -5.77 -1.61
C GLU A 43 -6.86 -6.11 -3.10
N LEU A 44 -5.84 -5.66 -3.84
CA LEU A 44 -5.70 -6.01 -5.25
C LEU A 44 -5.46 -7.50 -5.48
N LYS A 45 -4.69 -8.15 -4.61
CA LYS A 45 -4.45 -9.58 -4.71
C LYS A 45 -5.77 -10.34 -4.55
N THR A 46 -6.53 -10.04 -3.50
CA THR A 46 -7.84 -10.65 -3.25
C THR A 46 -8.80 -10.40 -4.41
N HIS A 47 -8.87 -9.18 -4.92
CA HIS A 47 -9.74 -8.85 -6.05
C HIS A 47 -9.42 -9.66 -7.32
N LEU A 48 -8.14 -9.85 -7.63
CA LEU A 48 -7.74 -10.67 -8.78
C LEU A 48 -8.04 -12.16 -8.55
N GLU A 49 -7.85 -12.66 -7.33
CA GLU A 49 -8.16 -14.05 -6.96
C GLU A 49 -9.66 -14.36 -7.03
N GLU A 50 -10.52 -13.41 -6.63
CA GLU A 50 -11.98 -13.50 -6.80
C GLU A 50 -12.36 -13.58 -8.28
N GLN A 51 -11.82 -12.68 -9.12
CA GLN A 51 -12.07 -12.71 -10.57
C GLN A 51 -11.56 -14.00 -11.24
N ASP A 52 -10.47 -14.58 -10.71
CA ASP A 52 -9.91 -15.84 -11.22
C ASP A 52 -10.74 -17.07 -10.82
N SER A 53 -11.45 -16.98 -9.69
CA SER A 53 -12.31 -18.04 -9.19
C SER A 53 -13.63 -18.12 -9.97
N GLU A 54 -14.05 -17.04 -10.62
CA GLU A 54 -15.26 -17.02 -11.44
C GLU A 54 -15.06 -17.70 -12.81
N PRO A 55 -16.08 -18.45 -13.29
CA PRO A 55 -16.07 -18.98 -14.64
C PRO A 55 -16.05 -17.84 -15.66
N LEU A 56 -15.16 -17.94 -16.64
CA LEU A 56 -15.06 -16.95 -17.71
C LEU A 56 -16.37 -16.91 -18.50
N PRO A 57 -17.02 -15.74 -18.64
CA PRO A 57 -18.17 -15.59 -19.52
C PRO A 57 -17.76 -15.92 -20.95
N SER A 58 -18.59 -16.73 -21.63
CA SER A 58 -18.42 -17.08 -23.04
C SER A 58 -18.19 -15.81 -23.87
N GLY A 59 -16.99 -15.66 -24.46
CA GLY A 59 -16.64 -14.53 -25.32
C GLY A 59 -15.71 -13.44 -24.73
N LYS A 60 -15.28 -13.52 -23.46
CA LYS A 60 -14.20 -12.64 -22.96
C LYS A 60 -12.82 -13.21 -23.28
N ALA A 61 -11.99 -12.43 -24.00
CA ALA A 61 -10.67 -12.85 -24.48
C ALA A 61 -9.58 -12.97 -23.40
N SER A 62 -9.74 -12.33 -22.23
CA SER A 62 -8.73 -12.39 -21.16
C SER A 62 -9.24 -11.95 -19.79
N ARG A 63 -8.72 -12.59 -18.74
CA ARG A 63 -8.93 -12.20 -17.34
C ARG A 63 -8.15 -10.93 -16.99
N ASN A 64 -8.63 -10.21 -15.97
CA ASN A 64 -7.92 -9.03 -15.49
C ASN A 64 -6.57 -9.44 -14.88
N ARG A 65 -5.57 -8.56 -14.95
CA ARG A 65 -4.22 -8.82 -14.46
C ARG A 65 -3.63 -7.54 -13.90
N ARG A 66 -2.64 -7.67 -13.02
CA ARG A 66 -1.88 -6.51 -12.52
C ARG A 66 -1.19 -5.77 -13.68
N ASN A 67 -1.25 -4.44 -13.66
CA ASN A 67 -0.69 -3.53 -14.66
C ASN A 67 0.16 -2.43 -14.00
N GLY A 68 1.30 -2.84 -13.47
CA GLY A 68 2.28 -1.92 -12.88
C GLY A 68 1.78 -1.20 -11.62
N HIS A 69 2.35 -0.02 -11.38
CA HIS A 69 2.10 0.79 -10.20
C HIS A 69 1.86 2.25 -10.60
N SER A 70 1.03 2.95 -9.83
CA SER A 70 0.76 4.38 -9.97
C SER A 70 1.22 5.12 -8.72
N LYS A 71 1.82 6.29 -8.90
CA LYS A 71 2.21 7.15 -7.78
C LYS A 71 1.05 8.04 -7.36
N LYS A 72 0.81 8.17 -6.05
CA LYS A 72 -0.16 9.13 -5.49
C LYS A 72 0.44 9.81 -4.27
N THR A 73 0.18 11.09 -4.10
CA THR A 73 0.60 11.82 -2.89
C THR A 73 -0.59 11.91 -1.93
N ILE A 74 -0.46 11.33 -0.76
CA ILE A 74 -1.42 11.46 0.35
C ILE A 74 -0.98 12.60 1.27
N LYS A 75 -1.95 13.33 1.81
CA LYS A 75 -1.71 14.39 2.81
C LYS A 75 -2.33 13.94 4.11
N GLY A 76 -1.55 13.98 5.20
CA GLY A 76 -2.01 13.71 6.56
C GLY A 76 -1.35 14.66 7.55
N GLU A 77 -1.55 14.40 8.84
CA GLU A 77 -0.94 15.20 9.91
C GLU A 77 0.59 15.10 9.93
N PHE A 78 1.14 14.00 9.43
CA PHE A 78 2.58 13.78 9.20
C PHE A 78 3.10 14.42 7.89
N GLY A 79 2.29 15.28 7.25
CA GLY A 79 2.63 15.95 6.00
C GLY A 79 2.25 15.17 4.74
N ALA A 80 2.92 15.48 3.63
CA ALA A 80 2.66 14.86 2.33
C ALA A 80 3.57 13.65 2.11
N ALA A 81 2.99 12.46 1.88
CA ALA A 81 3.71 11.23 1.58
C ALA A 81 3.37 10.70 0.19
N GLN A 82 4.38 10.23 -0.54
CA GLN A 82 4.19 9.60 -1.84
C GLN A 82 4.07 8.08 -1.65
N ILE A 83 2.98 7.50 -2.14
CA ILE A 83 2.72 6.06 -2.15
C ILE A 83 2.72 5.52 -3.58
N SER A 84 3.12 4.27 -3.72
CA SER A 84 3.07 3.47 -4.94
C SER A 84 1.93 2.46 -4.86
N ILE A 85 0.86 2.72 -5.61
CA ILE A 85 -0.36 1.93 -5.62
C ILE A 85 -0.32 0.93 -6.77
N SER A 86 -0.49 -0.36 -6.48
CA SER A 86 -0.64 -1.37 -7.53
C SER A 86 -1.97 -1.24 -8.26
N ARG A 87 -1.96 -1.44 -9.57
CA ARG A 87 -3.14 -1.27 -10.43
C ARG A 87 -3.46 -2.55 -11.20
N ASP A 88 -4.73 -2.74 -11.54
CA ASP A 88 -5.17 -3.76 -12.49
C ASP A 88 -5.30 -3.20 -13.93
N ARG A 89 -5.29 -4.07 -14.93
CA ARG A 89 -5.28 -3.69 -16.35
C ARG A 89 -6.61 -3.09 -16.79
N LYS A 90 -7.72 -3.57 -16.25
CA LYS A 90 -9.06 -3.07 -16.60
C LYS A 90 -9.45 -1.82 -15.80
N GLY A 91 -8.65 -1.45 -14.80
CA GLY A 91 -8.96 -0.36 -13.88
C GLY A 91 -10.30 -0.58 -13.20
N GLU A 92 -10.61 -1.83 -12.85
CA GLU A 92 -11.83 -2.21 -12.14
C GLU A 92 -11.66 -2.01 -10.64
N LEU A 93 -10.43 -2.13 -10.12
CA LEU A 93 -10.13 -1.83 -8.73
C LEU A 93 -9.71 -0.36 -8.58
N GLY A 94 -10.33 0.35 -7.63
CA GLY A 94 -9.96 1.74 -7.32
C GLY A 94 -10.48 2.79 -8.30
N ARG A 95 -11.65 2.57 -8.93
CA ARG A 95 -12.43 3.65 -9.56
C ARG A 95 -13.06 4.55 -8.48
N CYS A 96 -12.24 5.38 -7.86
CA CYS A 96 -12.68 6.51 -7.03
C CYS A 96 -11.86 7.74 -7.41
#